data_AF-A0A5J5VPJ0-F1
#
_entry.id   AF-A0A5J5VPJ0-F1
#
_cell.length_a   1.000
_cell.length_b   1.000
_cell.length_c   1.000
_cell.angle_alpha   90.00
_cell.angle_beta   90.00
_cell.angle_gamma   90.00
#
_symmetry.space_group_name_H-M   'P 1'
#
loop_
_entity.id
_entity.type
_entity.pdbx_description
1 polymer ?
#
loop_
_entity_poly.entity_id
_entity_poly.type
_entity_poly.pdbx_seq_one_letter_code
_entity_poly.pdbx_strand_id
1 'polypeptide(L)'
;MAYGCIHSRSYPLSTWSKNKVQGNEVAFSLGYGFSICRTPNVKCSQKLGEQSLSSSRAVEKKPVKKSGKNEHHLWKKRDSAGSGQKALNLVRIVSQLPSEKETVYGALDKWVAWETEFPLIAAAKALRILRKRSQWLRVIQVAKWMLSKGQGATMGTYDTLLLAFDMDNRVDEAESFWNMVLHTHNRSISKRLFSRMISLFDHHSMPEKIIETWRSYVSDQMKTQSGK
;
A
#
# COMPACT_ATOMS: atom_id res chain seq x y z
N MET A 1 18.51 36.22 14.03
CA MET A 1 17.47 35.19 13.94
C MET A 1 17.90 34.19 12.89
N ALA A 2 18.38 33.02 13.31
CA ALA A 2 18.94 32.00 12.42
C ALA A 2 17.82 31.07 11.92
N TYR A 3 17.66 30.95 10.61
CA TYR A 3 16.81 29.95 10.01
C TYR A 3 17.55 28.62 9.99
N GLY A 4 16.98 27.62 10.68
CA GLY A 4 17.54 26.29 10.82
C GLY A 4 17.63 25.56 9.48
N CYS A 5 18.83 25.07 9.20
CA CYS A 5 19.16 24.23 8.07
C CYS A 5 18.46 22.87 8.20
N ILE A 6 17.44 22.61 7.38
CA ILE A 6 16.82 21.28 7.27
C ILE A 6 17.79 20.42 6.47
N HIS A 7 18.46 19.49 7.15
CA HIS A 7 19.30 18.48 6.53
C HIS A 7 18.48 17.65 5.53
N SER A 8 18.76 17.83 4.23
CA SER A 8 18.40 16.88 3.18
C SER A 8 19.06 15.54 3.46
N ARG A 9 18.29 14.59 3.99
CA ARG A 9 18.71 13.19 4.10
C ARG A 9 18.60 12.57 2.70
N SER A 10 19.71 12.59 1.96
CA SER A 10 19.82 11.91 0.68
C SER A 10 19.79 10.40 0.93
N TYR A 11 18.73 9.72 0.49
CA TYR A 11 18.63 8.27 0.58
C TYR A 11 19.32 7.66 -0.66
N PRO A 12 20.27 6.72 -0.50
CA PRO A 12 20.90 6.04 -1.62
C PRO A 12 19.95 4.96 -2.16
N LEU A 13 18.87 5.36 -2.82
CA LEU A 13 17.91 4.44 -3.44
C LEU A 13 18.36 3.97 -4.84
N SER A 14 19.48 4.50 -5.35
CA SER A 14 19.99 4.26 -6.71
C SER A 14 20.67 2.90 -6.89
N THR A 15 21.08 2.22 -5.80
CA THR A 15 21.77 0.92 -5.86
C THR A 15 20.82 -0.27 -5.92
N TRP A 16 19.55 -0.09 -5.53
CA TRP A 16 18.54 -1.17 -5.47
C TRP A 16 18.16 -1.74 -6.85
N SER A 17 18.33 -0.98 -7.93
CA SER A 17 17.70 -1.29 -9.23
C SER A 17 18.49 -2.24 -10.15
N LYS A 18 19.60 -2.84 -9.72
CA LYS A 18 20.53 -3.55 -10.62
C LYS A 18 20.67 -5.05 -10.38
N ASN A 19 19.58 -5.81 -10.25
CA ASN A 19 19.67 -7.28 -10.33
C ASN A 19 18.84 -7.79 -11.51
N LYS A 20 19.55 -8.26 -12.55
CA LYS A 20 18.98 -9.03 -13.68
C LYS A 20 18.62 -10.42 -13.17
N VAL A 21 17.38 -10.83 -13.41
CA VAL A 21 16.93 -12.22 -13.20
C VAL A 21 17.39 -13.03 -14.41
N GLN A 22 18.31 -13.98 -14.18
CA GLN A 22 18.61 -15.05 -15.11
C GLN A 22 17.46 -16.06 -15.01
N GLY A 23 16.82 -16.39 -16.13
CA GLY A 23 15.72 -17.33 -16.18
C GLY A 23 16.22 -18.77 -16.16
N ASN A 24 15.63 -19.59 -15.30
CA ASN A 24 15.83 -21.03 -15.27
C ASN A 24 14.43 -21.66 -15.39
N GLU A 25 14.14 -22.25 -16.54
CA GLU A 25 13.06 -23.22 -16.66
C GLU A 25 13.47 -24.51 -15.97
N VAL A 26 12.57 -25.09 -15.18
CA VAL A 26 12.50 -26.53 -14.95
C VAL A 26 11.05 -26.91 -14.69
N ALA A 27 10.51 -27.73 -15.59
CA ALA A 27 9.23 -28.40 -15.44
C ALA A 27 9.41 -29.74 -14.68
N PHE A 28 8.39 -30.11 -13.89
CA PHE A 28 7.95 -31.44 -13.38
C PHE A 28 7.45 -31.26 -11.92
N SER A 29 6.46 -31.96 -11.38
CA SER A 29 5.30 -32.73 -11.83
C SER A 29 4.43 -32.99 -10.60
N LEU A 30 3.11 -32.88 -10.78
CA LEU A 30 1.95 -33.43 -10.05
C LEU A 30 2.14 -34.08 -8.65
N GLY A 31 1.28 -33.67 -7.71
CA GLY A 31 0.78 -34.57 -6.66
C GLY A 31 0.11 -33.89 -5.46
N TYR A 32 -1.23 -34.03 -5.37
CA TYR A 32 -2.09 -33.96 -4.16
C TYR A 32 -2.14 -32.62 -3.40
N GLY A 33 -3.26 -31.94 -3.11
CA GLY A 33 -4.67 -32.32 -3.01
C GLY A 33 -5.21 -31.86 -1.64
N PHE A 34 -5.77 -30.65 -1.49
CA PHE A 34 -6.70 -30.37 -0.39
C PHE A 34 -7.64 -29.15 -0.59
N SER A 35 -8.93 -29.49 -0.54
CA SER A 35 -10.21 -28.82 -0.31
C SER A 35 -10.37 -27.29 -0.21
N ILE A 36 -11.35 -26.79 -0.99
CA ILE A 36 -11.93 -25.44 -1.00
C ILE A 36 -13.18 -25.41 -0.09
N CYS A 37 -13.22 -24.55 0.92
CA CYS A 37 -14.43 -24.21 1.65
C CYS A 37 -15.09 -22.95 1.04
N ARG A 38 -16.21 -23.15 0.33
CA ARG A 38 -17.13 -22.09 -0.09
C ARG A 38 -17.92 -21.56 1.11
N THR A 39 -18.14 -20.24 1.17
CA THR A 39 -19.22 -19.64 1.97
C THR A 39 -20.23 -18.94 1.06
N PRO A 40 -21.53 -18.88 1.44
CA PRO A 40 -22.61 -18.59 0.51
C PRO A 40 -22.92 -17.09 0.38
N ASN A 41 -23.40 -16.74 -0.80
CA ASN A 41 -23.93 -15.45 -1.20
C ASN A 41 -25.31 -15.20 -0.58
N VAL A 42 -25.50 -14.09 0.12
CA VAL A 42 -26.81 -13.60 0.57
C VAL A 42 -27.27 -12.49 -0.38
N LYS A 43 -28.23 -12.83 -1.24
CA LYS A 43 -29.10 -11.89 -1.95
C LYS A 43 -30.15 -11.36 -0.97
N CYS A 44 -30.26 -10.04 -0.83
CA CYS A 44 -31.45 -9.41 -0.26
C CYS A 44 -32.17 -8.63 -1.37
N SER A 45 -33.45 -8.94 -1.53
CA SER A 45 -34.30 -8.59 -2.66
C SER A 45 -34.98 -7.24 -2.49
N GLN A 46 -35.18 -6.56 -3.61
CA GLN A 46 -36.03 -5.37 -3.76
C GLN A 46 -37.50 -5.71 -3.47
N LYS A 47 -38.22 -4.78 -2.82
CA LYS A 47 -39.66 -4.60 -3.01
C LYS A 47 -39.99 -3.10 -3.07
N LEU A 48 -40.89 -2.79 -4.01
CA LEU A 48 -41.34 -1.48 -4.46
C LEU A 48 -42.89 -1.55 -4.46
N GLY A 49 -43.56 -0.47 -4.06
CA GLY A 49 -45.02 -0.25 -4.17
C GLY A 49 -45.85 -0.79 -2.99
N GLU A 50 -46.88 -0.15 -2.45
CA GLU A 50 -47.78 0.91 -2.97
C GLU A 50 -48.45 1.72 -1.82
N GLN A 51 -49.23 2.72 -2.22
CA GLN A 51 -49.69 3.92 -1.55
C GLN A 51 -50.95 3.76 -0.66
N SER A 52 -51.17 4.71 0.24
CA SER A 52 -52.53 5.13 0.64
C SER A 52 -52.58 6.64 0.95
N LEU A 53 -53.51 7.32 0.29
CA LEU A 53 -53.89 8.73 0.47
C LEU A 53 -54.60 8.98 1.81
N SER A 54 -54.24 10.07 2.49
CA SER A 54 -55.15 10.82 3.36
C SER A 54 -54.68 12.28 3.46
N SER A 55 -55.60 13.19 3.20
CA SER A 55 -55.41 14.65 3.10
C SER A 55 -55.80 15.33 4.42
N SER A 56 -55.02 16.31 4.88
CA SER A 56 -55.59 17.61 5.30
C SER A 56 -54.54 18.67 5.68
N ARG A 57 -54.58 19.76 4.89
CA ARG A 57 -54.49 21.22 5.21
C ARG A 57 -53.21 21.86 5.78
N ALA A 58 -52.92 22.99 5.12
CA ALA A 58 -51.84 23.96 5.25
C ALA A 58 -51.82 24.77 6.55
N VAL A 59 -50.59 25.14 6.97
CA VAL A 59 -50.26 26.47 7.51
C VAL A 59 -48.84 26.83 7.05
N GLU A 60 -48.72 27.89 6.25
CA GLU A 60 -47.45 28.55 5.92
C GLU A 60 -46.85 29.24 7.14
N LYS A 61 -45.53 29.14 7.34
CA LYS A 61 -44.75 30.10 8.13
C LYS A 61 -43.47 30.51 7.40
N LYS A 62 -43.33 31.83 7.26
CA LYS A 62 -42.26 32.58 6.58
C LYS A 62 -40.84 32.33 7.14
N PRO A 63 -39.79 32.60 6.34
CA PRO A 63 -38.41 32.26 6.67
C PRO A 63 -37.80 33.28 7.65
N VAL A 64 -37.30 32.79 8.79
CA VAL A 64 -36.48 33.59 9.70
C VAL A 64 -35.04 33.57 9.17
N LYS A 65 -34.57 34.71 8.68
CA LYS A 65 -33.16 34.98 8.42
C LYS A 65 -32.40 34.90 9.75
N LYS A 66 -31.52 33.90 9.89
CA LYS A 66 -30.44 33.95 10.89
C LYS A 66 -29.15 34.36 10.20
N SER A 67 -28.75 35.59 10.49
CA SER A 67 -27.45 36.16 10.19
C SER A 67 -26.34 35.45 10.98
N GLY A 68 -25.21 35.23 10.30
CA GLY A 68 -23.90 35.21 10.92
C GLY A 68 -23.48 33.88 11.52
N LYS A 69 -22.63 33.18 10.77
CA LYS A 69 -21.30 32.76 11.23
C LYS A 69 -20.47 32.44 9.99
N ASN A 70 -19.50 33.32 9.71
CA ASN A 70 -18.44 33.05 8.76
C ASN A 70 -17.64 31.86 9.28
N GLU A 71 -17.96 30.67 8.78
CA GLU A 71 -17.12 29.50 9.00
C GLU A 71 -15.84 29.69 8.19
N HIS A 72 -14.72 29.73 8.89
CA HIS A 72 -13.41 29.70 8.27
C HIS A 72 -13.22 28.35 7.55
N HIS A 73 -13.50 28.31 6.24
CA HIS A 73 -13.22 27.18 5.34
C HIS A 73 -11.72 26.85 5.17
N LEU A 74 -10.87 27.20 6.15
CA LEU A 74 -9.41 27.09 6.07
C LEU A 74 -8.89 25.67 6.25
N TRP A 75 -9.73 24.72 6.67
CA TRP A 75 -9.44 23.31 6.50
C TRP A 75 -9.90 22.93 5.10
N LYS A 76 -9.13 23.31 4.08
CA LYS A 76 -9.36 22.82 2.72
C LYS A 76 -9.44 21.30 2.81
N LYS A 77 -10.66 20.78 2.65
CA LYS A 77 -10.96 19.36 2.57
C LYS A 77 -10.14 18.86 1.39
N ARG A 78 -8.96 18.27 1.63
CA ARG A 78 -8.15 17.65 0.57
C ARG A 78 -9.10 16.75 -0.19
N ASP A 79 -9.25 16.96 -1.49
CA ASP A 79 -10.26 16.33 -2.36
C ASP A 79 -10.19 14.81 -2.31
N SER A 80 -10.74 14.27 -1.24
CA SER A 80 -10.80 12.85 -0.94
C SER A 80 -11.82 12.19 -1.85
N ALA A 81 -12.78 12.97 -2.35
CA ALA A 81 -13.81 12.58 -3.30
C ALA A 81 -13.20 12.13 -4.65
N GLY A 82 -12.16 12.80 -5.16
CA GLY A 82 -11.52 12.44 -6.44
C GLY A 82 -10.49 11.31 -6.35
N SER A 83 -9.90 11.09 -5.16
CA SER A 83 -8.81 10.12 -4.98
C SER A 83 -9.19 8.67 -5.32
N GLY A 84 -10.46 8.28 -5.20
CA GLY A 84 -10.94 6.97 -5.60
C GLY A 84 -10.91 6.77 -7.12
N GLN A 85 -11.39 7.77 -7.87
CA GLN A 85 -11.35 7.75 -9.34
C GLN A 85 -9.92 7.76 -9.86
N LYS A 86 -9.04 8.58 -9.25
CA LYS A 86 -7.60 8.60 -9.57
C LYS A 86 -6.94 7.24 -9.34
N ALA A 87 -7.28 6.58 -8.23
CA ALA A 87 -6.79 5.23 -7.94
C ALA A 87 -7.26 4.21 -8.99
N LEU A 88 -8.52 4.28 -9.42
CA LEU A 88 -9.04 3.40 -10.48
C LEU A 88 -8.38 3.67 -11.83
N ASN A 89 -8.13 4.93 -12.17
CA ASN A 89 -7.40 5.31 -13.37
C ASN A 89 -5.97 4.74 -13.34
N LEU A 90 -5.27 4.91 -12.22
CA LEU A 90 -3.93 4.36 -12.01
C LEU A 90 -3.91 2.83 -12.20
N VAL A 91 -4.83 2.13 -11.55
CA VAL A 91 -4.98 0.66 -11.68
C VAL A 91 -5.20 0.26 -13.13
N ARG A 92 -6.07 0.98 -13.85
CA ARG A 92 -6.34 0.72 -15.27
C ARG A 92 -5.08 0.87 -16.12
N ILE A 93 -4.31 1.95 -15.92
CA ILE A 93 -3.04 2.19 -16.63
C ILE A 93 -2.07 1.05 -16.37
N VAL A 94 -1.74 0.76 -15.10
CA VAL A 94 -0.71 -0.25 -14.78
C VAL A 94 -1.10 -1.67 -15.17
N SER A 95 -2.39 -2.01 -15.16
CA SER A 95 -2.87 -3.32 -15.59
C SER A 95 -2.73 -3.55 -17.10
N GLN A 96 -2.67 -2.49 -17.91
CA GLN A 96 -2.60 -2.57 -19.39
C GLN A 96 -1.17 -2.53 -19.94
N LEU A 97 -0.17 -2.20 -19.12
CA LEU A 97 1.21 -2.06 -19.57
C LEU A 97 1.94 -3.40 -19.62
N PRO A 98 3.02 -3.51 -20.41
CA PRO A 98 4.00 -4.58 -20.24
C PRO A 98 4.57 -4.63 -18.82
N SER A 99 5.20 -5.75 -18.43
CA SER A 99 5.86 -5.89 -17.13
C SER A 99 7.25 -5.21 -17.09
N GLU A 100 7.71 -4.66 -18.22
CA GLU A 100 9.00 -3.98 -18.32
C GLU A 100 9.03 -2.72 -17.45
N LYS A 101 10.05 -2.64 -16.58
CA LYS A 101 10.19 -1.59 -15.57
C LYS A 101 10.09 -0.18 -16.18
N GLU A 102 10.81 0.09 -17.26
CA GLU A 102 10.89 1.43 -17.86
C GLU A 102 9.53 1.88 -18.42
N THR A 103 8.77 0.96 -19.03
CA THR A 103 7.41 1.26 -19.51
C THR A 103 6.46 1.58 -18.37
N VAL A 104 6.52 0.82 -17.28
CA VAL A 104 5.66 1.02 -16.11
C VAL A 104 6.02 2.31 -15.39
N TYR A 105 7.30 2.56 -15.14
CA TYR A 105 7.76 3.75 -14.43
C TYR A 105 7.51 5.01 -15.26
N GLY A 106 7.75 4.96 -16.57
CA GLY A 106 7.43 6.07 -17.47
C GLY A 106 5.93 6.40 -17.51
N ALA A 107 5.05 5.39 -17.49
CA ALA A 107 3.61 5.62 -17.42
C ALA A 107 3.16 6.16 -16.05
N LEU A 108 3.75 5.67 -14.96
CA LEU A 108 3.50 6.19 -13.61
C LEU A 108 3.96 7.63 -13.43
N ASP A 109 5.11 7.98 -14.01
CA ASP A 109 5.63 9.34 -14.01
C ASP A 109 4.74 10.28 -14.83
N LYS A 110 4.28 9.85 -16.01
CA LYS A 110 3.28 10.59 -16.80
C LYS A 110 1.97 10.75 -16.05
N TRP A 111 1.53 9.76 -15.28
CA TRP A 111 0.31 9.84 -14.48
C TRP A 111 0.41 10.89 -13.38
N VAL A 112 1.57 11.04 -12.73
CA VAL A 112 1.80 12.11 -11.74
C VAL A 112 2.06 13.47 -12.37
N ALA A 113 2.60 13.53 -13.60
CA ALA A 113 2.96 14.79 -14.25
C ALA A 113 1.78 15.78 -14.43
N TRP A 114 0.54 15.27 -14.45
CA TRP A 114 -0.68 16.09 -14.56
C TRP A 114 -1.26 16.50 -13.20
N GLU A 115 -0.60 16.14 -12.10
CA GLU A 115 -1.06 16.41 -10.74
C GLU A 115 -0.26 17.55 -10.11
N THR A 116 -0.95 18.49 -9.49
CA THR A 116 -0.33 19.66 -8.83
C THR A 116 0.41 19.29 -7.55
N GLU A 117 -0.02 18.21 -6.88
CA GLU A 117 0.62 17.62 -5.72
C GLU A 117 0.73 16.10 -5.93
N PHE A 118 1.75 15.47 -5.34
CA PHE A 118 1.92 14.02 -5.46
C PHE A 118 0.66 13.29 -4.94
N PRO A 119 -0.03 12.47 -5.76
CA PRO A 119 -1.32 11.88 -5.42
C PRO A 119 -1.20 10.67 -4.49
N LEU A 120 -0.55 10.82 -3.32
CA LEU A 120 -0.21 9.75 -2.37
C LEU A 120 -1.43 8.93 -1.92
N ILE A 121 -2.54 9.60 -1.62
CA ILE A 121 -3.79 8.94 -1.19
C ILE A 121 -4.34 8.05 -2.31
N ALA A 122 -4.30 8.52 -3.57
CA ALA A 122 -4.76 7.75 -4.72
C ALA A 122 -3.85 6.55 -4.98
N ALA A 123 -2.52 6.73 -4.90
CA ALA A 123 -1.55 5.65 -5.05
C ALA A 123 -1.71 4.57 -3.96
N ALA A 124 -1.90 4.98 -2.70
CA ALA A 124 -2.17 4.05 -1.59
C ALA A 124 -3.50 3.28 -1.78
N LYS A 125 -4.55 3.96 -2.27
CA LYS A 125 -5.82 3.31 -2.64
C LYS A 125 -5.64 2.32 -3.80
N ALA A 126 -4.82 2.65 -4.80
CA ALA A 126 -4.52 1.77 -5.91
C ALA A 126 -3.79 0.50 -5.44
N LEU A 127 -2.78 0.62 -4.57
CA LEU A 127 -2.12 -0.54 -3.95
C LEU A 127 -3.12 -1.45 -3.25
N ARG A 128 -4.08 -0.90 -2.51
CA ARG A 128 -5.14 -1.68 -1.84
C ARG A 128 -6.04 -2.42 -2.83
N ILE A 129 -6.36 -1.80 -3.97
CA ILE A 129 -7.16 -2.42 -5.04
C ILE A 129 -6.38 -3.55 -5.72
N LEU A 130 -5.13 -3.31 -6.12
CA LEU A 130 -4.27 -4.31 -6.76
C LEU A 130 -4.05 -5.52 -5.84
N ARG A 131 -3.84 -5.28 -4.54
CA ARG A 131 -3.72 -6.34 -3.54
C ARG A 131 -4.98 -7.19 -3.44
N LYS A 132 -6.17 -6.57 -3.44
CA LYS A 132 -7.45 -7.31 -3.44
C LYS A 132 -7.66 -8.14 -4.71
N ARG A 133 -7.05 -7.74 -5.82
CA ARG A 133 -7.07 -8.46 -7.10
C ARG A 133 -5.92 -9.46 -7.25
N SER A 134 -5.10 -9.64 -6.20
CA SER A 134 -3.91 -10.50 -6.23
C SER A 134 -2.95 -10.20 -7.37
N GLN A 135 -2.89 -8.93 -7.83
CA GLN A 135 -1.95 -8.50 -8.87
C GLN A 135 -0.59 -8.15 -8.23
N TRP A 136 0.08 -9.14 -7.65
CA TRP A 136 1.28 -8.97 -6.81
C TRP A 136 2.42 -8.26 -7.53
N LEU A 137 2.73 -8.67 -8.77
CA LEU A 137 3.71 -7.98 -9.61
C LEU A 137 3.42 -6.48 -9.77
N ARG A 138 2.15 -6.08 -9.94
CA ARG A 138 1.75 -4.67 -10.05
C ARG A 138 1.85 -3.95 -8.71
N VAL A 139 1.52 -4.63 -7.61
CA VAL A 139 1.75 -4.11 -6.26
C VAL A 139 3.23 -3.81 -6.06
N ILE A 140 4.13 -4.73 -6.44
CA ILE A 140 5.58 -4.55 -6.35
C ILE A 140 6.01 -3.33 -7.17
N GLN A 141 5.60 -3.24 -8.43
CA GLN A 141 5.98 -2.15 -9.33
C GLN A 141 5.53 -0.78 -8.80
N VAL A 142 4.26 -0.64 -8.42
CA VAL A 142 3.72 0.63 -7.91
C VAL A 142 4.35 0.99 -6.58
N ALA A 143 4.53 0.04 -5.65
CA ALA A 143 5.15 0.32 -4.36
C ALA A 143 6.62 0.72 -4.50
N LYS A 144 7.41 -0.01 -5.31
CA LYS A 144 8.81 0.36 -5.58
C LYS A 144 8.92 1.72 -6.26
N TRP A 145 8.03 2.03 -7.20
CA TRP A 145 7.96 3.35 -7.83
C TRP A 145 7.65 4.44 -6.81
N MET A 146 6.66 4.25 -5.93
CA MET A 146 6.35 5.22 -4.87
C MET A 146 7.58 5.51 -3.99
N LEU A 147 8.27 4.45 -3.55
CA LEU A 147 9.50 4.58 -2.75
C LEU A 147 10.62 5.28 -3.53
N SER A 148 10.72 5.06 -4.85
CA SER A 148 11.68 5.76 -5.73
C SER A 148 11.48 7.27 -5.82
N LYS A 149 10.26 7.74 -5.57
CA LYS A 149 9.95 9.18 -5.49
C LYS A 149 10.13 9.75 -4.09
N GLY A 150 10.63 8.95 -3.14
CA GLY A 150 10.70 9.33 -1.72
C GLY A 150 9.32 9.40 -1.06
N GLN A 151 8.29 8.86 -1.69
CA GLN A 151 6.91 8.94 -1.22
C GLN A 151 6.46 7.60 -0.64
N GLY A 152 5.55 7.67 0.34
CA GLY A 152 4.99 6.47 0.94
C GLY A 152 6.01 5.59 1.68
N ALA A 153 7.13 6.14 2.14
CA ALA A 153 8.11 5.49 3.02
C ALA A 153 7.53 5.27 4.43
N THR A 154 6.48 4.45 4.51
CA THR A 154 5.71 4.16 5.72
C THR A 154 5.73 2.65 5.97
N MET A 155 5.58 2.26 7.24
CA MET A 155 5.51 0.85 7.64
C MET A 155 4.40 0.07 6.90
N GLY A 156 3.28 0.73 6.56
CA GLY A 156 2.20 0.10 5.81
C GLY A 156 2.55 -0.21 4.35
N THR A 157 3.35 0.65 3.72
CA THR A 157 3.88 0.38 2.37
C THR A 157 4.91 -0.74 2.42
N TYR A 158 5.78 -0.76 3.43
CA TYR A 158 6.76 -1.84 3.62
C TYR A 158 6.09 -3.19 3.87
N ASP A 159 5.05 -3.25 4.72
CA ASP A 159 4.25 -4.47 4.96
C ASP A 159 3.59 -4.96 3.67
N THR A 160 3.07 -4.04 2.86
CA THR A 160 2.44 -4.37 1.58
C THR A 160 3.45 -4.90 0.57
N LEU A 161 4.67 -4.33 0.53
CA LEU A 161 5.71 -4.75 -0.40
C LEU A 161 6.31 -6.11 -0.01
N LEU A 162 6.58 -6.36 1.28
CA LEU A 162 7.03 -7.67 1.77
C LEU A 162 5.99 -8.76 1.48
N LEU A 163 4.70 -8.49 1.76
CA LEU A 163 3.63 -9.42 1.38
C LEU A 163 3.61 -9.67 -0.13
N ALA A 164 3.82 -8.65 -0.95
CA ALA A 164 3.79 -8.83 -2.39
C ALA A 164 4.97 -9.68 -2.87
N PHE A 165 6.17 -9.54 -2.28
CA PHE A 165 7.30 -10.40 -2.61
C PHE A 165 7.06 -11.87 -2.22
N ASP A 166 6.51 -12.11 -1.04
CA ASP A 166 6.11 -13.44 -0.56
C ASP A 166 5.16 -14.12 -1.57
N MET A 167 4.08 -13.42 -1.93
CA MET A 167 3.07 -13.95 -2.85
C MET A 167 3.53 -14.06 -4.32
N ASP A 168 4.53 -13.28 -4.74
CA ASP A 168 5.15 -13.33 -6.08
C ASP A 168 6.38 -14.27 -6.12
N ASN A 169 6.68 -14.96 -5.00
CA ASN A 169 7.81 -15.88 -4.83
C ASN A 169 9.21 -15.24 -5.09
N ARG A 170 9.42 -14.02 -4.58
CA ARG A 170 10.65 -13.21 -4.78
C ARG A 170 11.41 -13.00 -3.47
N VAL A 171 11.87 -14.09 -2.87
CA VAL A 171 12.49 -14.13 -1.54
C VAL A 171 13.77 -13.30 -1.47
N ASP A 172 14.63 -13.39 -2.47
CA ASP A 172 15.92 -12.68 -2.49
C ASP A 172 15.72 -11.15 -2.45
N GLU A 173 14.69 -10.67 -3.14
CA GLU A 173 14.34 -9.25 -3.13
C GLU A 173 13.68 -8.83 -1.83
N ALA A 174 12.88 -9.71 -1.21
CA ALA A 174 12.33 -9.47 0.11
C ALA A 174 13.44 -9.35 1.17
N GLU A 175 14.44 -10.23 1.13
CA GLU A 175 15.58 -10.21 2.05
C GLU A 175 16.41 -8.93 1.89
N SER A 176 16.77 -8.59 0.66
CA SER A 176 17.47 -7.33 0.39
C SER A 176 16.66 -6.13 0.92
N PHE A 177 15.33 -6.20 0.82
CA PHE A 177 14.44 -5.08 1.14
C PHE A 177 14.32 -4.93 2.64
N TRP A 178 14.18 -6.07 3.32
CA TRP A 178 14.21 -6.17 4.77
C TRP A 178 15.50 -5.60 5.35
N ASN A 179 16.65 -5.96 4.78
CA ASN A 179 17.94 -5.40 5.19
C ASN A 179 17.96 -3.88 5.05
N MET A 180 17.48 -3.33 3.93
CA MET A 180 17.38 -1.88 3.77
C MET A 180 16.44 -1.22 4.81
N VAL A 181 15.31 -1.84 5.12
CA VAL A 181 14.39 -1.35 6.17
C VAL A 181 15.04 -1.36 7.54
N LEU A 182 15.77 -2.43 7.90
CA LEU A 182 16.51 -2.56 9.16
C LEU A 182 17.52 -1.42 9.32
N HIS A 183 18.35 -1.19 8.31
CA HIS A 183 19.40 -0.15 8.37
C HIS A 183 18.81 1.26 8.42
N THR A 184 17.67 1.49 7.75
CA THR A 184 17.04 2.82 7.69
C THR A 184 16.22 3.13 8.94
N HIS A 185 15.53 2.13 9.49
CA HIS A 185 14.53 2.28 10.56
C HIS A 185 14.89 1.50 11.83
N ASN A 186 16.19 1.43 12.17
CA ASN A 186 16.72 0.57 13.23
C ASN A 186 16.03 0.74 14.60
N ARG A 187 15.46 1.91 14.91
CA ARG A 187 14.87 2.17 16.24
C ARG A 187 13.38 1.86 16.39
N SER A 188 12.66 1.48 15.33
CA SER A 188 11.19 1.38 15.42
C SER A 188 10.54 0.41 14.43
N ILE A 189 11.10 -0.79 14.28
CA ILE A 189 10.43 -1.83 13.51
C ILE A 189 9.21 -2.33 14.27
N SER A 190 8.05 -2.23 13.63
CA SER A 190 6.80 -2.74 14.22
C SER A 190 6.83 -4.27 14.33
N LYS A 191 6.27 -4.82 15.42
CA LYS A 191 6.10 -6.27 15.61
C LYS A 191 5.36 -6.93 14.44
N ARG A 192 4.41 -6.22 13.83
CA ARG A 192 3.68 -6.68 12.65
C ARG A 192 4.60 -6.89 11.45
N LEU A 193 5.49 -5.94 11.18
CA LEU A 193 6.43 -6.04 10.05
C LEU A 193 7.49 -7.12 10.29
N PHE A 194 7.92 -7.28 11.54
CA PHE A 194 8.78 -8.41 11.90
C PHE A 194 8.06 -9.75 11.71
N SER A 195 6.84 -9.90 12.22
CA SER A 195 6.01 -11.11 12.03
C SER A 195 5.76 -11.43 10.57
N ARG A 196 5.59 -10.40 9.71
CA ARG A 196 5.54 -10.56 8.25
C ARG A 196 6.78 -11.24 7.70
N MET A 197 7.97 -10.79 8.10
CA MET A 197 9.23 -11.35 7.61
C MET A 197 9.41 -12.81 8.04
N ILE A 198 9.06 -13.14 9.28
CA ILE A 198 9.11 -14.52 9.77
C ILE A 198 8.15 -15.42 8.97
N SER A 199 6.92 -14.95 8.73
CA SER A 199 5.92 -15.71 7.95
C SER A 199 6.39 -15.96 6.51
N LEU A 200 7.05 -14.96 5.90
CA LEU A 200 7.64 -15.09 4.57
C LEU A 200 8.70 -16.19 4.55
N PHE A 201 9.66 -16.18 5.48
CA PHE A 201 10.70 -17.21 5.52
C PHE A 201 10.15 -18.62 5.83
N ASP A 202 9.12 -18.71 6.66
CA ASP A 202 8.45 -19.97 6.98
C ASP A 202 7.76 -20.56 5.73
N HIS A 203 7.02 -19.73 4.98
CA HIS A 203 6.37 -20.14 3.74
C HIS A 203 7.36 -20.65 2.68
N HIS A 204 8.57 -20.08 2.64
CA HIS A 204 9.64 -20.50 1.73
C HIS A 204 10.59 -21.55 2.32
N SER A 205 10.25 -22.17 3.45
CA SER A 205 11.04 -23.24 4.09
C SER A 205 12.49 -22.83 4.41
N MET A 206 12.69 -21.61 4.94
CA MET A 206 14.01 -21.05 5.29
C MET A 206 14.19 -20.88 6.81
N PRO A 207 14.29 -21.97 7.59
CA PRO A 207 14.34 -21.90 9.05
C PRO A 207 15.58 -21.19 9.59
N GLU A 208 16.72 -21.30 8.90
CA GLU A 208 17.95 -20.61 9.32
C GLU A 208 17.79 -19.09 9.28
N LYS A 209 17.09 -18.57 8.26
CA LYS A 209 16.81 -17.13 8.13
C LYS A 209 15.85 -16.63 9.19
N ILE A 210 14.91 -17.47 9.63
CA ILE A 210 14.02 -17.17 10.77
C ILE A 210 14.86 -16.98 12.03
N ILE A 211 15.77 -17.92 12.33
CA ILE A 211 16.63 -17.88 13.52
C ILE A 211 17.53 -16.65 13.50
N GLU A 212 18.17 -16.36 12.37
CA GLU A 212 19.02 -15.17 12.16
C GLU A 212 18.23 -13.87 12.43
N THR A 213 17.07 -13.75 11.79
CA THR A 213 16.19 -12.57 11.91
C THR A 213 15.73 -12.37 13.36
N TRP A 214 15.40 -13.46 14.07
CA TRP A 214 14.97 -13.41 15.46
C TRP A 214 16.11 -12.99 16.41
N ARG A 215 17.31 -13.54 16.25
CA ARG A 215 18.49 -13.12 17.04
C ARG A 215 18.80 -11.63 16.86
N SER A 216 18.75 -11.15 15.62
CA SER A 216 18.98 -9.74 15.29
C SER A 216 17.97 -8.84 16.00
N TYR A 217 16.68 -9.19 15.92
CA TYR A 217 15.60 -8.43 16.55
C TYR A 217 15.72 -8.38 18.08
N VAL A 218 15.95 -9.52 18.73
CA VAL A 218 16.09 -9.58 20.20
C VAL A 218 17.29 -8.77 20.68
N SER A 219 18.42 -8.85 19.96
CA SER A 219 19.64 -8.11 20.31
C SER A 219 19.43 -6.59 20.27
N ASP A 220 18.66 -6.09 19.29
CA ASP A 220 18.35 -4.65 19.17
C ASP A 220 17.37 -4.17 20.26
N GLN A 221 16.39 -4.99 20.64
CA GLN A 221 15.48 -4.70 21.75
C GLN A 221 16.20 -4.64 23.10
N MET A 222 17.15 -5.54 23.34
CA MET A 222 17.95 -5.58 24.58
C MET A 222 18.84 -4.34 24.73
N LYS A 223 19.49 -3.88 23.65
CA LYS A 223 20.29 -2.64 23.64
C LYS A 223 19.46 -1.40 23.97
N THR A 224 18.19 -1.39 23.58
CA THR A 224 17.29 -0.27 23.85
C THR A 224 16.89 -0.16 25.33
N GLN A 225 16.94 -1.26 26.10
CA GLN A 225 16.62 -1.28 27.53
C GLN A 225 17.83 -0.98 28.43
N SER A 226 19.05 -1.34 27.99
CA SER A 226 20.28 -1.14 28.77
C SER A 226 20.85 0.29 28.71
N GLY A 227 20.32 1.15 27.84
CA GLY A 227 20.73 2.55 27.72
C GLY A 227 19.88 3.55 28.52
N LYS A 228 19.24 3.09 29.59
CA LYS A 228 18.46 3.91 30.52
C LYS A 228 19.05 3.86 31.92
#